data_AF-A0A534KL93-F1
#
_entry.id   AF-A0A534KL93-F1
#
_cell.length_a   1.000
_cell.length_b   1.000
_cell.length_c   1.000
_cell.angle_alpha   90.00
_cell.angle_beta   90.00
_cell.angle_gamma   90.00
#
_symmetry.space_group_name_H-M   'P 1'
#
loop_
_entity.id
_entity.type
_entity.pdbx_description
1 polymer ?
#
loop_
_entity_poly.entity_id
_entity_poly.type
_entity_poly.pdbx_seq_one_letter_code
_entity_poly.pdbx_strand_id
1 'polypeptide(L)'
;MRKSTALGLAAIALGSISVRLSPLWSFVYWGSDTGEYFSIFRTLVRTGHVSTPYYGWGITYPYFPGMFFVQAGLADLGGVDVSTVLNLLVPILGALAVGPMFLLAARIVTEDRFALFAAALLAGANPHVYTTSHAAPATLGDLLALTCLLLFLRLRADRRAIIPLLLVSGSLVVTHHLSLYFLLVMIVGAIVVRGLARPWQGGAGTRREIAFAFVLAVGTFAFWFGYATPFRDTILPSVNIQPWWALILAFPVGVAILAGIIFARRRIPWRYRPRYPNLRRPAAAYVVGLAAISVVGLVTVLVAVPGTTFQESPSTLLFFVPLVALLPFSASGRKFLDFFRDGADASAWLIALLLSAALGIVAAPQVLIPYRHMEYVLVPLAIFAGVGFFRLLDLAGLRGRSRSAALAVCGLLLVGTAITSIPPPSAFAGWHEGTVPQALDPAYWAREYASGLVATDHHGSSTVFGYGGINATWDRTRAPFLANMPGDPLNGLASIDSPSGVKNATYVWIDRDMKAGVRLGPFEPAVPMPPDVVAKFDGSPFVKVFDNGYAQLYWIAWGCTTAC
;
A
#
# COMPACT_ATOMS: atom_id res chain seq x y z
N MET A 1 24.03 -13.78 -15.92
CA MET A 1 24.10 -12.40 -15.40
C MET A 1 25.57 -12.03 -15.23
N ARG A 2 25.99 -10.80 -15.59
CA ARG A 2 27.37 -10.34 -15.37
C ARG A 2 27.62 -10.13 -13.86
N LYS A 3 28.86 -10.33 -13.38
CA LYS A 3 29.22 -10.10 -11.97
C LYS A 3 28.86 -8.70 -11.49
N SER A 4 29.10 -7.67 -12.32
CA SER A 4 28.74 -6.28 -12.02
C SER A 4 27.23 -6.08 -11.82
N THR A 5 26.40 -6.76 -12.61
CA THR A 5 24.93 -6.70 -12.48
C THR A 5 24.49 -7.37 -11.18
N ALA A 6 25.09 -8.52 -10.84
CA ALA A 6 24.79 -9.23 -9.60
C ALA A 6 25.12 -8.37 -8.37
N LEU A 7 26.30 -7.74 -8.35
CA LEU A 7 26.71 -6.83 -7.29
C LEU A 7 25.80 -5.59 -7.20
N GLY A 8 25.44 -5.00 -8.35
CA GLY A 8 24.51 -3.87 -8.38
C GLY A 8 23.13 -4.22 -7.82
N LEU A 9 22.58 -5.38 -8.18
CA LEU A 9 21.30 -5.85 -7.65
C LEU A 9 21.38 -6.17 -6.16
N ALA A 10 22.48 -6.77 -5.70
CA ALA A 10 22.71 -7.03 -4.28
C ALA A 10 22.77 -5.73 -3.47
N ALA A 11 23.48 -4.71 -3.98
CA ALA A 11 23.52 -3.38 -3.35
C ALA A 11 22.13 -2.73 -3.29
N ILE A 12 21.35 -2.83 -4.37
CA ILE A 12 19.96 -2.33 -4.40
C ILE A 12 19.10 -3.08 -3.37
N ALA A 13 19.22 -4.40 -3.27
CA ALA A 13 18.45 -5.20 -2.31
C ALA A 13 18.80 -4.84 -0.85
N LEU A 14 20.10 -4.72 -0.52
CA LEU A 14 20.55 -4.31 0.81
C LEU A 14 20.11 -2.87 1.14
N GLY A 15 20.19 -1.95 0.18
CA GLY A 15 19.68 -0.59 0.33
C GLY A 15 18.17 -0.57 0.55
N SER A 16 17.42 -1.34 -0.23
CA SER A 16 15.95 -1.49 -0.12
C SER A 16 15.53 -1.99 1.27
N ILE A 17 16.26 -2.95 1.84
CA ILE A 17 16.05 -3.46 3.20
C ILE A 17 16.34 -2.36 4.22
N SER A 18 17.49 -1.71 4.10
CA SER A 18 17.92 -0.66 5.04
C SER A 18 16.91 0.49 5.12
N VAL A 19 16.39 0.92 3.97
CA VAL A 19 15.37 1.98 3.88
C VAL A 19 14.05 1.56 4.54
N ARG A 20 13.58 0.33 4.34
CA ARG A 20 12.32 -0.14 4.94
C ARG A 20 12.42 -0.39 6.44
N LEU A 21 13.61 -0.71 6.93
CA LEU A 21 13.87 -0.91 8.36
C LEU A 21 14.28 0.38 9.08
N SER A 22 14.57 1.48 8.36
CA SER A 22 15.00 2.74 9.00
C SER A 22 14.02 3.32 10.02
N PRO A 23 12.68 3.15 9.91
CA PRO A 23 11.77 3.61 10.96
C PRO A 23 12.03 2.97 12.32
N LEU A 24 12.52 1.72 12.34
CA LEU A 24 12.83 0.99 13.57
C LEU A 24 14.05 1.55 14.32
N TRP A 25 14.76 2.54 13.75
CA TRP A 25 15.78 3.29 14.48
C TRP A 25 15.19 4.29 15.48
N SER A 26 13.93 4.69 15.28
CA SER A 26 13.22 5.67 16.13
C SER A 26 12.02 5.06 16.86
N PHE A 27 11.50 3.93 16.39
CA PHE A 27 10.28 3.32 16.90
C PHE A 27 10.45 1.83 17.21
N VAL A 28 9.73 1.34 18.22
CA VAL A 28 9.69 -0.09 18.55
C VAL A 28 8.79 -0.85 17.59
N TYR A 29 7.71 -0.21 17.13
CA TYR A 29 6.84 -0.69 16.07
C TYR A 29 6.62 0.41 15.04
N TRP A 30 6.46 0.00 13.78
CA TRP A 30 6.17 0.91 12.68
C TRP A 30 4.92 0.41 11.94
N GLY A 31 3.90 1.27 11.84
CA GLY A 31 2.62 1.01 11.19
C GLY A 31 1.42 1.29 12.12
N SER A 32 0.34 1.84 11.56
CA SER A 32 -0.86 2.23 12.33
C SER A 32 -1.63 1.05 12.94
N ASP A 33 -1.56 -0.12 12.31
CA ASP A 33 -2.41 -1.28 12.63
C ASP A 33 -1.59 -2.42 13.28
N THR A 34 -0.37 -2.12 13.72
CA THR A 34 0.58 -3.13 14.24
C THR A 34 0.02 -3.93 15.42
N GLY A 35 -0.76 -3.32 16.31
CA GLY A 35 -1.38 -4.04 17.43
C GLY A 35 -2.46 -5.04 16.98
N GLU A 36 -3.23 -4.72 15.94
CA GLU A 36 -4.18 -5.65 15.33
C GLU A 36 -3.45 -6.89 14.77
N TYR A 37 -2.38 -6.66 14.00
CA TYR A 37 -1.57 -7.73 13.45
C TYR A 37 -0.86 -8.54 14.53
N PHE A 38 -0.36 -7.88 15.58
CA PHE A 38 0.26 -8.53 16.73
C PHE A 38 -0.73 -9.45 17.45
N SER A 39 -1.97 -9.00 17.66
CA SER A 39 -3.03 -9.79 18.31
C SER A 39 -3.35 -11.07 17.54
N ILE A 40 -3.57 -10.96 16.23
CA ILE A 40 -3.86 -12.10 15.36
C ILE A 40 -2.68 -13.06 15.33
N PHE A 41 -1.47 -12.53 15.10
CA PHE A 41 -0.26 -13.34 14.99
C PHE A 41 0.08 -14.06 16.30
N ARG A 42 0.02 -13.36 17.44
CA ARG A 42 0.22 -13.95 18.76
C ARG A 42 -0.78 -15.06 19.06
N THR A 43 -2.03 -14.88 18.65
CA THR A 43 -3.07 -15.90 18.82
C THR A 43 -2.76 -17.12 17.99
N LEU A 44 -2.41 -16.93 16.70
CA LEU A 44 -2.00 -18.02 15.81
C LEU A 44 -0.84 -18.84 16.39
N VAL A 45 0.22 -18.20 16.87
CA VAL A 45 1.38 -18.89 17.48
C VAL A 45 0.98 -19.67 18.74
N ARG A 46 0.04 -19.13 19.54
CA ARG A 46 -0.41 -19.78 20.78
C ARG A 46 -1.36 -20.94 20.56
N THR A 47 -2.25 -20.84 19.58
CA THR A 47 -3.37 -21.78 19.42
C THR A 47 -3.22 -22.69 18.19
N GLY A 48 -2.24 -22.43 17.33
CA GLY A 48 -2.04 -23.14 16.07
C GLY A 48 -3.08 -22.81 14.98
N HIS A 49 -3.98 -21.86 15.21
CA HIS A 49 -5.01 -21.49 14.22
C HIS A 49 -5.37 -20.00 14.29
N VAL A 50 -5.80 -19.44 13.15
CA VAL A 50 -6.29 -18.05 13.07
C VAL A 50 -7.75 -18.01 13.55
N SER A 51 -8.03 -17.19 14.57
CA SER A 51 -9.38 -16.96 15.08
C SER A 51 -10.16 -16.02 14.16
N THR A 52 -11.34 -16.45 13.70
CA THR A 52 -12.26 -15.59 12.94
C THR A 52 -13.15 -14.69 13.81
N PRO A 53 -13.50 -15.04 15.07
CA PRO A 53 -13.96 -14.05 16.03
C PRO A 53 -12.89 -12.98 16.27
N TYR A 54 -13.19 -11.75 15.89
CA TYR A 54 -12.27 -10.62 15.90
C TYR A 54 -13.01 -9.30 16.17
N TYR A 55 -12.52 -8.52 17.12
CA TYR A 55 -13.11 -7.25 17.57
C TYR A 55 -12.19 -6.05 17.36
N GLY A 56 -11.26 -6.16 16.40
CA GLY A 56 -10.44 -5.02 15.96
C GLY A 56 -11.07 -4.27 14.79
N TRP A 57 -10.46 -3.15 14.39
CA TRP A 57 -10.96 -2.28 13.32
C TRP A 57 -10.94 -2.96 11.95
N GLY A 58 -9.85 -3.63 11.60
CA GLY A 58 -9.68 -4.37 10.35
C GLY A 58 -10.40 -5.72 10.36
N ILE A 59 -11.74 -5.71 10.36
CA ILE A 59 -12.60 -6.90 10.48
C ILE A 59 -12.31 -8.03 9.48
N THR A 60 -11.66 -7.72 8.36
CA THR A 60 -11.30 -8.71 7.32
C THR A 60 -9.92 -9.33 7.54
N TYR A 61 -9.06 -8.80 8.41
CA TYR A 61 -7.68 -9.25 8.58
C TYR A 61 -7.55 -10.74 8.88
N PRO A 62 -8.35 -11.36 9.77
CA PRO A 62 -8.24 -12.80 10.03
C PRO A 62 -8.60 -13.68 8.82
N TYR A 63 -9.38 -13.15 7.87
CA TYR A 63 -9.82 -13.87 6.67
C TYR A 63 -8.78 -13.85 5.54
N PHE A 64 -7.71 -13.08 5.67
CA PHE A 64 -6.57 -13.06 4.75
C PHE A 64 -5.28 -13.47 5.48
N PRO A 65 -5.15 -14.74 5.89
CA PRO A 65 -4.13 -15.16 6.84
C PRO A 65 -2.72 -15.35 6.25
N GLY A 66 -2.53 -15.14 4.94
CA GLY A 66 -1.30 -15.51 4.23
C GLY A 66 -0.03 -14.89 4.82
N MET A 67 -0.08 -13.62 5.27
CA MET A 67 1.04 -12.99 5.96
C MET A 67 1.35 -13.67 7.31
N PHE A 68 0.32 -13.95 8.10
CA PHE A 68 0.48 -14.54 9.44
C PHE A 68 1.04 -15.95 9.38
N PHE A 69 0.70 -16.73 8.35
CA PHE A 69 1.28 -18.07 8.17
C PHE A 69 2.78 -18.04 7.86
N VAL A 70 3.24 -17.06 7.08
CA VAL A 70 4.68 -16.88 6.83
C VAL A 70 5.42 -16.49 8.11
N GLN A 71 4.81 -15.61 8.91
CA GLN A 71 5.36 -15.19 10.21
C GLN A 71 5.39 -16.34 11.23
N ALA A 72 4.30 -17.11 11.34
CA ALA A 72 4.23 -18.28 12.23
C ALA A 72 5.28 -19.33 11.87
N GLY A 73 5.49 -19.60 10.57
CA GLY A 73 6.57 -20.48 10.13
C GLY A 73 7.95 -20.05 10.63
N LEU A 74 8.25 -18.75 10.66
CA LEU A 74 9.53 -18.26 11.19
C LEU A 74 9.58 -18.26 12.73
N ALA A 75 8.48 -17.92 13.41
CA ALA A 75 8.43 -17.95 14.86
C ALA A 75 8.61 -19.38 15.39
N ASP A 76 7.91 -20.35 14.81
CA ASP A 76 7.92 -21.75 15.24
C ASP A 76 9.23 -22.46 14.87
N LEU A 77 9.70 -22.30 13.62
CA LEU A 77 10.92 -22.98 13.15
C LEU A 77 12.21 -22.25 13.57
N GLY A 78 12.15 -20.92 13.68
CA GLY A 78 13.30 -20.09 13.99
C GLY A 78 13.49 -19.80 15.47
N GLY A 79 12.49 -20.10 16.31
CA GLY A 79 12.52 -19.78 17.74
C GLY A 79 12.59 -18.27 18.03
N VAL A 80 12.17 -17.44 17.06
CA VAL A 80 12.22 -15.98 17.15
C VAL A 80 10.92 -15.48 17.76
N ASP A 81 11.00 -14.49 18.66
CA ASP A 81 9.82 -13.95 19.32
C ASP A 81 8.88 -13.21 18.34
N VAL A 82 7.59 -13.19 18.70
CA VAL A 82 6.50 -12.61 17.89
C VAL A 82 6.78 -11.16 17.51
N SER A 83 7.34 -10.36 18.41
CA SER A 83 7.60 -8.94 18.18
C SER A 83 8.69 -8.74 17.11
N THR A 84 9.79 -9.47 17.25
CA THR A 84 10.90 -9.43 16.29
C THR A 84 10.46 -9.92 14.91
N VAL A 85 9.71 -11.02 14.83
CA VAL A 85 9.18 -11.52 13.54
C VAL A 85 8.23 -10.52 12.90
N LEU A 86 7.32 -9.92 13.67
CA LEU A 86 6.37 -8.93 13.17
C LEU A 86 7.11 -7.75 12.53
N ASN A 87 8.07 -7.17 13.25
CA ASN A 87 8.77 -5.96 12.81
C ASN A 87 9.75 -6.17 11.66
N LEU A 88 10.41 -7.33 11.58
CA LEU A 88 11.51 -7.52 10.63
C LEU A 88 11.09 -8.29 9.39
N LEU A 89 10.38 -9.40 9.53
CA LEU A 89 10.20 -10.35 8.43
C LEU A 89 9.46 -9.72 7.25
N VAL A 90 8.29 -9.12 7.52
CA VAL A 90 7.41 -8.62 6.46
C VAL A 90 8.03 -7.43 5.73
N PRO A 91 8.60 -6.40 6.38
CA PRO A 91 9.33 -5.34 5.68
C PRO A 91 10.54 -5.84 4.89
N ILE A 92 11.28 -6.84 5.40
CA ILE A 92 12.38 -7.46 4.65
C ILE A 92 11.86 -8.15 3.39
N LEU A 93 10.76 -8.92 3.48
CA LEU A 93 10.15 -9.55 2.31
C LEU A 93 9.66 -8.51 1.30
N GLY A 94 9.01 -7.43 1.77
CA GLY A 94 8.61 -6.30 0.93
C GLY A 94 9.82 -5.65 0.23
N ALA A 95 10.94 -5.50 0.92
CA ALA A 95 12.18 -4.96 0.36
C ALA A 95 12.72 -5.79 -0.82
N LEU A 96 12.50 -7.11 -0.80
CA LEU A 96 12.93 -8.03 -1.84
C LEU A 96 12.11 -7.94 -3.13
N ALA A 97 11.02 -7.16 -3.15
CA ALA A 97 10.24 -6.85 -4.36
C ALA A 97 11.09 -6.24 -5.49
N VAL A 98 12.22 -5.61 -5.16
CA VAL A 98 13.21 -5.11 -6.14
C VAL A 98 13.81 -6.22 -7.01
N GLY A 99 13.86 -7.46 -6.51
CA GLY A 99 14.33 -8.64 -7.25
C GLY A 99 13.38 -9.01 -8.40
N PRO A 100 12.11 -9.34 -8.13
CA PRO A 100 11.10 -9.51 -9.16
C PRO A 100 11.00 -8.30 -10.10
N MET A 101 11.11 -7.07 -9.59
CA MET A 101 11.13 -5.86 -10.42
C MET A 101 12.29 -5.85 -11.43
N PHE A 102 13.51 -6.17 -10.97
CA PHE A 102 14.68 -6.30 -11.84
C PHE A 102 14.44 -7.36 -12.92
N LEU A 103 13.97 -8.55 -12.53
CA LEU A 103 13.73 -9.65 -13.46
C LEU A 103 12.61 -9.32 -14.47
N LEU A 104 11.57 -8.63 -14.03
CA LEU A 104 10.47 -8.16 -14.85
C LEU A 104 10.97 -7.17 -15.91
N ALA A 105 11.72 -6.14 -15.48
CA ALA A 105 12.32 -5.16 -16.37
C ALA A 105 13.30 -5.82 -17.35
N ALA A 106 14.22 -6.66 -16.86
CA ALA A 106 15.22 -7.36 -17.67
C ALA A 106 14.56 -8.27 -18.72
N ARG A 107 13.44 -8.92 -18.39
CA ARG A 107 12.66 -9.70 -19.35
C ARG A 107 12.05 -8.84 -20.44
N ILE A 108 11.49 -7.68 -20.09
CA ILE A 108 10.82 -6.79 -21.03
C ILE A 108 11.84 -6.13 -21.97
N VAL A 109 12.93 -5.58 -21.43
CA VAL A 109 13.84 -4.68 -22.17
C VAL A 109 15.18 -5.31 -22.53
N THR A 110 15.49 -6.52 -22.05
CA THR A 110 16.69 -7.32 -22.35
C THR A 110 18.05 -6.67 -22.02
N GLU A 111 18.07 -5.49 -21.40
CA GLU A 111 19.29 -4.77 -21.01
C GLU A 111 19.36 -4.55 -19.49
N ASP A 112 20.38 -5.12 -18.85
CA ASP A 112 20.59 -5.08 -17.38
C ASP A 112 20.56 -3.65 -16.80
N ARG A 113 21.11 -2.66 -17.52
CA ARG A 113 21.18 -1.27 -17.06
C ARG A 113 19.81 -0.62 -16.85
N PHE A 114 18.84 -0.92 -17.71
CA PHE A 114 17.47 -0.42 -17.56
C PHE A 114 16.77 -1.10 -16.38
N ALA A 115 17.03 -2.40 -16.20
CA ALA A 115 16.47 -3.18 -15.11
C ALA A 115 17.03 -2.79 -13.74
N LEU A 116 18.34 -2.55 -13.62
CA LEU A 116 18.96 -2.03 -12.40
C LEU A 116 18.39 -0.66 -12.02
N PHE A 117 18.21 0.24 -12.99
CA PHE A 117 17.57 1.54 -12.74
C PHE A 117 16.15 1.36 -12.20
N ALA A 118 15.34 0.52 -12.85
CA ALA A 118 13.95 0.32 -12.46
C ALA A 118 13.84 -0.26 -11.04
N ALA A 119 14.72 -1.21 -10.69
CA ALA A 119 14.81 -1.76 -9.34
C ALA A 119 15.29 -0.72 -8.31
N ALA A 120 16.30 0.09 -8.64
CA ALA A 120 16.79 1.15 -7.77
C ALA A 120 15.73 2.24 -7.50
N LEU A 121 14.95 2.61 -8.52
CA LEU A 121 13.86 3.56 -8.34
C LEU A 121 12.76 2.99 -7.43
N LEU A 122 12.36 1.73 -7.63
CA LEU A 122 11.38 1.06 -6.77
C LEU A 122 11.88 0.89 -5.32
N ALA A 123 13.19 0.73 -5.13
CA ALA A 123 13.82 0.59 -3.83
C ALA A 123 13.65 1.83 -2.94
N GLY A 124 13.60 3.02 -3.55
CA GLY A 124 13.53 4.31 -2.84
C GLY A 124 12.23 5.10 -3.02
N ALA A 125 11.39 4.81 -4.00
CA ALA A 125 10.21 5.64 -4.27
C ALA A 125 9.14 5.54 -3.16
N ASN A 126 8.80 6.68 -2.56
CA ASN A 126 7.85 6.80 -1.44
C ASN A 126 6.53 6.01 -1.63
N PRO A 127 5.80 6.07 -2.78
CA PRO A 127 4.52 5.37 -2.93
C PRO A 127 4.58 3.85 -2.74
N HIS A 128 5.77 3.27 -2.88
CA HIS A 128 5.99 1.83 -2.67
C HIS A 128 6.78 1.58 -1.37
N VAL A 129 7.79 2.39 -1.05
CA VAL A 129 8.58 2.21 0.19
C VAL A 129 7.72 2.41 1.43
N TYR A 130 6.93 3.47 1.47
CA TYR A 130 6.15 3.82 2.65
C TYR A 130 5.17 2.68 3.01
N THR A 131 4.43 2.19 2.01
CA THR A 131 3.46 1.09 2.16
C THR A 131 4.09 -0.26 2.46
N THR A 132 5.34 -0.49 2.04
CA THR A 132 6.05 -1.77 2.23
C THR A 132 7.09 -1.73 3.36
N SER A 133 7.12 -0.65 4.15
CA SER A 133 8.06 -0.47 5.28
C SER A 133 7.53 -1.01 6.61
N HIS A 134 6.23 -1.26 6.73
CA HIS A 134 5.60 -1.83 7.92
C HIS A 134 5.03 -3.24 7.66
N ALA A 135 4.69 -3.91 8.75
CA ALA A 135 4.19 -5.27 8.75
C ALA A 135 2.69 -5.34 8.37
N ALA A 136 2.36 -5.04 7.11
CA ALA A 136 1.01 -5.15 6.58
C ALA A 136 0.88 -6.31 5.58
N PRO A 137 -0.32 -6.91 5.44
CA PRO A 137 -0.58 -7.91 4.40
C PRO A 137 -0.27 -7.39 2.99
N ALA A 138 -0.45 -6.09 2.76
CA ALA A 138 -0.09 -5.40 1.53
C ALA A 138 1.40 -5.55 1.17
N THR A 139 2.30 -5.46 2.15
CA THR A 139 3.75 -5.58 1.95
C THR A 139 4.15 -6.91 1.33
N LEU A 140 3.57 -8.02 1.82
CA LEU A 140 3.78 -9.33 1.21
C LEU A 140 2.99 -9.47 -0.10
N GLY A 141 1.79 -8.91 -0.17
CA GLY A 141 0.96 -8.87 -1.36
C GLY A 141 1.68 -8.27 -2.58
N ASP A 142 2.45 -7.20 -2.38
CA ASP A 142 3.26 -6.55 -3.41
C ASP A 142 4.33 -7.45 -4.00
N LEU A 143 5.12 -8.10 -3.13
CA LEU A 143 6.14 -9.07 -3.56
C LEU A 143 5.51 -10.19 -4.40
N LEU A 144 4.38 -10.74 -3.93
CA LEU A 144 3.66 -11.81 -4.62
C LEU A 144 3.09 -11.33 -5.95
N ALA A 145 2.50 -10.13 -6.01
CA ALA A 145 1.93 -9.55 -7.24
C ALA A 145 3.01 -9.33 -8.32
N LEU A 146 4.16 -8.76 -7.98
CA LEU A 146 5.26 -8.60 -8.93
C LEU A 146 5.83 -9.95 -9.41
N THR A 147 5.92 -10.91 -8.50
CA THR A 147 6.34 -12.28 -8.84
C THR A 147 5.34 -12.95 -9.78
N CYS A 148 4.04 -12.77 -9.54
CA CYS A 148 2.97 -13.22 -10.44
C CYS A 148 3.08 -12.58 -11.82
N LEU A 149 3.33 -11.26 -11.93
CA LEU A 149 3.52 -10.60 -13.23
C LEU A 149 4.71 -11.17 -14.01
N LEU A 150 5.84 -11.41 -13.33
CA LEU A 150 7.01 -12.05 -13.94
C LEU A 150 6.68 -13.44 -14.48
N LEU A 151 6.01 -14.27 -13.67
CA LEU A 151 5.60 -15.62 -14.04
C LEU A 151 4.51 -15.63 -15.13
N PHE A 152 3.62 -14.66 -15.12
CA PHE A 152 2.59 -14.44 -16.14
C PHE A 152 3.22 -14.13 -17.50
N LEU A 153 4.21 -13.23 -17.57
CA LEU A 153 4.95 -12.99 -18.81
C LEU A 153 5.74 -14.23 -19.26
N ARG A 154 6.21 -15.06 -18.32
CA ARG A 154 6.89 -16.32 -18.61
C ARG A 154 5.93 -17.37 -19.19
N LEU A 155 4.68 -17.41 -18.72
CA LEU A 155 3.65 -18.37 -19.14
C LEU A 155 3.42 -18.38 -20.65
N ARG A 156 3.57 -17.23 -21.32
CA ARG A 156 3.46 -17.13 -22.78
C ARG A 156 4.46 -18.02 -23.51
N ALA A 157 5.67 -18.12 -23.01
CA ALA A 157 6.76 -18.89 -23.63
C ALA A 157 6.85 -20.31 -23.06
N ASP A 158 6.61 -20.49 -21.76
CA ASP A 158 6.88 -21.73 -21.04
C ASP A 158 5.64 -22.18 -20.26
N ARG A 159 5.06 -23.33 -20.63
CA ARG A 159 3.85 -23.85 -19.98
C ARG A 159 4.10 -24.27 -18.54
N ARG A 160 5.34 -24.60 -18.19
CA ARG A 160 5.71 -25.01 -16.82
C ARG A 160 5.56 -23.87 -15.82
N ALA A 161 5.57 -22.62 -16.29
CA ALA A 161 5.35 -21.45 -15.44
C ALA A 161 3.93 -21.43 -14.82
N ILE A 162 2.96 -22.20 -15.33
CA ILE A 162 1.61 -22.23 -14.76
C ILE A 162 1.60 -22.73 -13.31
N ILE A 163 2.46 -23.70 -12.97
CA ILE A 163 2.49 -24.30 -11.63
C ILE A 163 2.95 -23.27 -10.59
N PRO A 164 4.16 -22.67 -10.69
CA PRO A 164 4.58 -21.65 -9.73
C PRO A 164 3.66 -20.42 -9.79
N LEU A 165 3.10 -20.08 -10.96
CA LEU A 165 2.17 -18.95 -11.06
C LEU A 165 0.89 -19.19 -10.25
N LEU A 166 0.29 -20.37 -10.35
CA LEU A 166 -0.90 -20.75 -9.56
C LEU A 166 -0.60 -20.78 -8.07
N LEU A 167 0.57 -21.29 -7.66
CA LEU A 167 1.00 -21.31 -6.26
C LEU A 167 1.14 -19.88 -5.71
N VAL A 168 1.93 -19.02 -6.37
CA VAL A 168 2.14 -17.64 -5.92
C VAL A 168 0.83 -16.85 -5.96
N SER A 169 -0.01 -17.03 -6.98
CA SER A 169 -1.31 -16.35 -7.04
C SER A 169 -2.29 -16.86 -5.99
N GLY A 170 -2.27 -18.16 -5.68
CA GLY A 170 -3.07 -18.73 -4.60
C GLY A 170 -2.65 -18.19 -3.23
N SER A 171 -1.34 -18.07 -2.99
CA SER A 171 -0.81 -17.37 -1.82
C SER A 171 -1.28 -15.91 -1.77
N LEU A 172 -1.26 -15.19 -2.90
CA LEU A 172 -1.75 -13.82 -2.95
C LEU A 172 -3.24 -13.70 -2.62
N VAL A 173 -4.07 -14.63 -3.12
CA VAL A 173 -5.52 -14.69 -2.84
C VAL A 173 -5.82 -14.73 -1.36
N VAL A 174 -5.05 -15.50 -0.59
CA VAL A 174 -5.22 -15.60 0.86
C VAL A 174 -4.42 -14.57 1.64
N THR A 175 -3.64 -13.70 0.99
CA THR A 175 -2.77 -12.71 1.66
C THR A 175 -3.34 -11.30 1.60
N HIS A 176 -3.69 -10.79 0.41
CA HIS A 176 -4.12 -9.40 0.29
C HIS A 176 -5.02 -9.16 -0.92
N HIS A 177 -6.24 -8.71 -0.63
CA HIS A 177 -7.28 -8.52 -1.65
C HIS A 177 -6.96 -7.37 -2.61
N LEU A 178 -6.38 -6.27 -2.14
CA LEU A 178 -6.11 -5.10 -2.99
C LEU A 178 -4.92 -5.35 -3.94
N SER A 179 -3.85 -6.00 -3.48
CA SER A 179 -2.75 -6.43 -4.36
C SER A 179 -3.22 -7.41 -5.44
N LEU A 180 -4.11 -8.34 -5.09
CA LEU A 180 -4.74 -9.24 -6.04
C LEU A 180 -5.61 -8.49 -7.07
N TYR A 181 -6.36 -7.48 -6.63
CA TYR A 181 -7.13 -6.61 -7.52
C TYR A 181 -6.22 -5.95 -8.56
N PHE A 182 -5.11 -5.34 -8.13
CA PHE A 182 -4.17 -4.71 -9.07
C PHE A 182 -3.51 -5.72 -10.02
N LEU A 183 -3.17 -6.91 -9.54
CA LEU A 183 -2.69 -8.00 -10.39
C LEU A 183 -3.72 -8.37 -11.48
N LEU A 184 -4.99 -8.51 -11.12
CA LEU A 184 -6.08 -8.78 -12.06
C LEU A 184 -6.24 -7.65 -13.08
N VAL A 185 -6.24 -6.38 -12.64
CA VAL A 185 -6.30 -5.21 -13.52
C VAL A 185 -5.15 -5.22 -14.53
N MET A 186 -3.93 -5.50 -14.08
CA MET A 186 -2.75 -5.55 -14.95
C MET A 186 -2.80 -6.73 -15.93
N ILE A 187 -3.21 -7.93 -15.50
CA ILE A 187 -3.33 -9.11 -16.37
C ILE A 187 -4.42 -8.91 -17.43
N VAL A 188 -5.62 -8.51 -17.00
CA VAL A 188 -6.75 -8.26 -17.91
C VAL A 188 -6.41 -7.12 -18.85
N GLY A 189 -5.83 -6.04 -18.33
CA GLY A 189 -5.32 -4.91 -19.12
C GLY A 189 -4.35 -5.36 -20.21
N ALA A 190 -3.35 -6.18 -19.85
CA ALA A 190 -2.39 -6.73 -20.81
C ALA A 190 -3.05 -7.55 -21.92
N ILE A 191 -4.03 -8.40 -21.58
CA ILE A 191 -4.77 -9.21 -22.55
C ILE A 191 -5.60 -8.31 -23.48
N VAL A 192 -6.37 -7.38 -22.91
CA VAL A 192 -7.29 -6.51 -23.65
C VAL A 192 -6.54 -5.55 -24.56
N VAL A 193 -5.63 -4.75 -24.00
CA VAL A 193 -4.90 -3.73 -24.77
C VAL A 193 -4.07 -4.36 -25.88
N ARG A 194 -3.44 -5.52 -25.63
CA ARG A 194 -2.72 -6.25 -26.68
C ARG A 194 -3.65 -6.74 -27.79
N GLY A 195 -4.82 -7.26 -27.42
CA GLY A 195 -5.86 -7.67 -28.37
C GLY A 195 -6.44 -6.53 -29.20
N LEU A 196 -6.42 -5.30 -28.68
CA LEU A 196 -6.83 -4.11 -29.40
C LEU A 196 -5.72 -3.52 -30.30
N ALA A 197 -4.47 -3.59 -29.84
CA ALA A 197 -3.32 -2.99 -30.51
C ALA A 197 -2.83 -3.82 -31.70
N ARG A 198 -2.90 -5.15 -31.62
CA ARG A 198 -2.39 -6.08 -32.65
C ARG A 198 -3.48 -7.10 -33.02
N PRO A 199 -3.52 -7.59 -34.28
CA PRO A 199 -4.41 -8.67 -34.66
C PRO A 199 -4.21 -9.86 -33.71
N TRP A 200 -5.29 -10.32 -33.10
CA TRP A 200 -5.23 -11.39 -32.13
C TRP A 200 -4.74 -12.69 -32.78
N GLN A 201 -3.64 -13.26 -32.29
CA GLN A 201 -3.02 -14.42 -32.93
C GLN A 201 -3.46 -15.78 -32.34
N GLY A 202 -4.33 -15.85 -31.33
CA GLY A 202 -4.93 -17.11 -30.86
C GLY A 202 -3.96 -18.22 -30.42
N GLY A 203 -2.67 -17.91 -30.31
CA GLY A 203 -1.62 -18.89 -30.06
C GLY A 203 -1.77 -19.57 -28.69
N ALA A 204 -1.10 -20.72 -28.54
CA ALA A 204 -1.12 -21.48 -27.29
C ALA A 204 -0.66 -20.65 -26.06
N GLY A 205 0.24 -19.67 -26.25
CA GLY A 205 0.63 -18.71 -25.20
C GLY A 205 -0.54 -17.88 -24.69
N THR A 206 -1.27 -17.22 -25.60
CA THR A 206 -2.40 -16.36 -25.23
C THR A 206 -3.56 -17.16 -24.63
N ARG A 207 -3.80 -18.38 -25.12
CA ARG A 207 -4.80 -19.28 -24.51
C ARG A 207 -4.46 -19.63 -23.06
N ARG A 208 -3.18 -19.87 -22.75
CA ARG A 208 -2.71 -20.09 -21.37
C ARG A 208 -2.90 -18.85 -20.50
N GLU A 209 -2.58 -17.66 -21.01
CA GLU A 209 -2.79 -16.39 -20.29
C GLU A 209 -4.28 -16.17 -19.94
N ILE A 210 -5.19 -16.40 -20.89
CA ILE A 210 -6.64 -16.31 -20.64
C ILE A 210 -7.10 -17.37 -19.64
N ALA A 211 -6.68 -18.63 -19.83
CA ALA A 211 -7.05 -19.71 -18.91
C ALA A 211 -6.60 -19.41 -17.48
N PHE A 212 -5.38 -18.89 -17.32
CA PHE A 212 -4.89 -18.44 -16.02
C PHE A 212 -5.72 -17.27 -15.46
N ALA A 213 -5.99 -16.23 -16.25
CA ALA A 213 -6.80 -15.10 -15.81
C ALA A 213 -8.21 -15.55 -15.36
N PHE A 214 -8.81 -16.51 -16.06
CA PHE A 214 -10.09 -17.11 -15.68
C PHE A 214 -9.98 -17.87 -14.35
N VAL A 215 -8.98 -18.75 -14.20
CA VAL A 215 -8.76 -19.50 -12.94
C VAL A 215 -8.52 -18.54 -11.77
N LEU A 216 -7.71 -17.50 -11.96
CA LEU A 216 -7.45 -16.50 -10.93
C LEU A 216 -8.73 -15.75 -10.54
N ALA A 217 -9.53 -15.30 -11.51
CA ALA A 217 -10.79 -14.60 -11.23
C ALA A 217 -11.80 -15.51 -10.50
N VAL A 218 -11.97 -16.76 -10.94
CA VAL A 218 -12.86 -17.73 -10.30
C VAL A 218 -12.38 -18.04 -8.87
N GLY A 219 -11.08 -18.29 -8.68
CA GLY A 219 -10.50 -18.52 -7.35
C GLY A 219 -10.67 -17.32 -6.42
N THR A 220 -10.52 -16.11 -6.96
CA THR A 220 -10.75 -14.86 -6.22
C THR A 220 -12.20 -14.76 -5.74
N PHE A 221 -13.17 -14.95 -6.63
CA PHE A 221 -14.59 -14.90 -6.25
C PHE A 221 -14.98 -16.02 -5.29
N ALA A 222 -14.48 -17.24 -5.52
CA ALA A 222 -14.72 -18.37 -4.62
C ALA A 222 -14.18 -18.07 -3.21
N PHE A 223 -13.00 -17.47 -3.09
CA PHE A 223 -12.43 -17.12 -1.79
C PHE A 223 -13.16 -15.94 -1.14
N TRP A 224 -13.32 -14.82 -1.85
CA TRP A 224 -13.92 -13.59 -1.31
C TRP A 224 -15.39 -13.75 -0.94
N PHE A 225 -16.14 -14.54 -1.73
CA PHE A 225 -17.57 -14.74 -1.49
C PHE A 225 -17.92 -16.04 -0.79
N GLY A 226 -17.05 -17.05 -0.85
CA GLY A 226 -17.27 -18.33 -0.16
C GLY A 226 -16.72 -18.34 1.26
N TYR A 227 -15.52 -17.78 1.47
CA TYR A 227 -14.79 -17.87 2.74
C TYR A 227 -14.68 -16.53 3.48
N ALA A 228 -14.18 -15.48 2.82
CA ALA A 228 -13.97 -14.17 3.43
C ALA A 228 -15.26 -13.35 3.50
N THR A 229 -16.33 -13.90 4.08
CA THR A 229 -17.67 -13.30 4.03
C THR A 229 -17.75 -11.85 4.55
N PRO A 230 -17.00 -11.41 5.59
CA PRO A 230 -17.02 -10.00 5.98
C PRO A 230 -16.59 -9.04 4.87
N PHE A 231 -15.81 -9.50 3.89
CA PHE A 231 -15.49 -8.72 2.70
C PHE A 231 -16.77 -8.35 1.93
N ARG A 232 -17.64 -9.32 1.63
CA ARG A 232 -18.89 -9.03 0.91
C ARG A 232 -19.95 -8.36 1.77
N ASP A 233 -19.90 -8.59 3.08
CA ASP A 233 -20.92 -8.08 3.99
C ASP A 233 -20.62 -6.66 4.48
N THR A 234 -19.35 -6.20 4.38
CA THR A 234 -18.94 -4.84 4.81
C THR A 234 -18.29 -4.00 3.70
N ILE A 235 -17.36 -4.55 2.92
CA ILE A 235 -16.64 -3.76 1.90
C ILE A 235 -17.54 -3.44 0.71
N LEU A 236 -18.28 -4.41 0.16
CA LEU A 236 -19.19 -4.15 -0.97
C LEU A 236 -20.32 -3.16 -0.66
N PRO A 237 -21.02 -3.23 0.50
CA PRO A 237 -22.01 -2.21 0.84
C PRO A 237 -21.40 -0.80 0.98
N SER A 238 -20.15 -0.66 1.42
CA SER A 238 -19.48 0.65 1.51
C SER A 238 -19.32 1.37 0.17
N VAL A 239 -19.43 0.63 -0.95
CA VAL A 239 -19.41 1.18 -2.33
C VAL A 239 -20.75 1.00 -3.05
N ASN A 240 -21.83 0.80 -2.31
CA ASN A 240 -23.18 0.62 -2.85
C ASN A 240 -23.32 -0.56 -3.83
N ILE A 241 -22.46 -1.59 -3.71
CA ILE A 241 -22.61 -2.84 -4.46
C ILE A 241 -23.45 -3.79 -3.62
N GLN A 242 -24.77 -3.68 -3.76
CA GLN A 242 -25.74 -4.57 -3.14
C GLN A 242 -26.84 -4.94 -4.15
N PRO A 243 -27.21 -6.23 -4.26
CA PRO A 243 -26.65 -7.38 -3.55
C PRO A 243 -25.28 -7.82 -4.11
N TRP A 244 -24.43 -8.45 -3.28
CA TRP A 244 -23.07 -8.85 -3.68
C TRP A 244 -23.00 -9.77 -4.91
N TRP A 245 -24.02 -10.61 -5.13
CA TRP A 245 -24.08 -11.51 -6.30
C TRP A 245 -24.19 -10.74 -7.63
N ALA A 246 -24.57 -9.46 -7.61
CA ALA A 246 -24.57 -8.62 -8.81
C ALA A 246 -23.17 -8.55 -9.43
N LEU A 247 -22.09 -8.57 -8.62
CA LEU A 247 -20.72 -8.56 -9.13
C LEU A 247 -20.36 -9.87 -9.87
N ILE A 248 -20.87 -11.01 -9.38
CA ILE A 248 -20.68 -12.33 -10.02
C ILE A 248 -21.34 -12.38 -11.39
N LEU A 249 -22.48 -11.71 -11.56
CA LEU A 249 -23.17 -11.62 -12.86
C LEU A 249 -22.56 -10.56 -13.78
N ALA A 250 -22.21 -9.39 -13.23
CA ALA A 250 -21.66 -8.28 -13.98
C ALA A 250 -20.26 -8.58 -14.54
N PHE A 251 -19.44 -9.33 -13.82
CA PHE A 251 -18.07 -9.62 -14.24
C PHE A 251 -17.99 -10.42 -15.56
N PRO A 252 -18.66 -11.59 -15.72
CA PRO A 252 -18.73 -12.29 -17.00
C PRO A 252 -19.29 -11.44 -18.14
N VAL A 253 -20.29 -10.60 -17.87
CA VAL A 253 -20.85 -9.66 -18.86
C VAL A 253 -19.79 -8.65 -19.30
N GLY A 254 -19.06 -8.04 -18.35
CA GLY A 254 -17.95 -7.14 -18.64
C GLY A 254 -16.85 -7.81 -19.47
N VAL A 255 -16.47 -9.04 -19.12
CA VAL A 255 -15.51 -9.85 -19.89
C VAL A 255 -16.03 -10.14 -21.30
N ALA A 256 -17.31 -10.47 -21.46
CA ALA A 256 -17.93 -10.72 -22.75
C ALA A 256 -17.97 -9.45 -23.62
N ILE A 257 -18.27 -8.29 -23.04
CA ILE A 257 -18.21 -6.98 -23.71
C ILE A 257 -16.78 -6.72 -24.20
N LEU A 258 -15.77 -6.87 -23.34
CA LEU A 258 -14.37 -6.70 -23.70
C LEU A 258 -13.95 -7.65 -24.84
N ALA A 259 -14.35 -8.92 -24.76
CA ALA A 259 -14.12 -9.90 -25.82
C ALA A 259 -14.81 -9.50 -27.12
N GLY A 260 -16.04 -8.99 -27.06
CA GLY A 260 -16.79 -8.45 -28.19
C GLY A 260 -16.11 -7.25 -28.85
N ILE A 261 -15.59 -6.31 -28.05
CA ILE A 261 -14.81 -5.16 -28.54
C ILE A 261 -13.53 -5.65 -29.25
N ILE A 262 -12.80 -6.59 -28.66
CA ILE A 262 -11.60 -7.18 -29.30
C ILE A 262 -11.99 -7.88 -30.61
N PHE A 263 -13.09 -8.63 -30.62
CA PHE A 263 -13.57 -9.32 -31.82
C PHE A 263 -13.97 -8.33 -32.93
N ALA A 264 -14.74 -7.30 -32.60
CA ALA A 264 -15.12 -6.24 -33.54
C ALA A 264 -13.87 -5.51 -34.08
N ARG A 265 -12.89 -5.22 -33.22
CA ARG A 265 -11.62 -4.58 -33.58
C ARG A 265 -10.83 -5.37 -34.62
N ARG A 266 -10.95 -6.71 -34.68
CA ARG A 266 -10.31 -7.53 -35.73
C ARG A 266 -10.80 -7.21 -37.14
N ARG A 267 -12.00 -6.65 -37.27
CA ARG A 267 -12.58 -6.25 -38.58
C ARG A 267 -11.99 -4.95 -39.11
N ILE A 268 -11.26 -4.20 -38.29
CA ILE A 268 -10.70 -2.90 -38.66
C ILE A 268 -9.24 -3.11 -39.14
N PRO A 269 -8.88 -2.73 -40.38
CA PRO A 269 -7.54 -2.98 -40.95
C PRO A 269 -6.43 -2.10 -40.35
N TRP A 270 -6.75 -1.22 -39.40
CA TRP A 270 -5.77 -0.35 -38.74
C TRP A 270 -4.70 -1.16 -38.00
N ARG A 271 -3.43 -0.77 -38.18
CA ARG A 271 -2.28 -1.34 -37.49
C ARG A 271 -1.45 -0.22 -36.89
N TYR A 272 -1.17 -0.32 -35.60
CA TYR A 272 -0.20 0.56 -34.95
C TYR A 272 1.20 0.32 -35.54
N ARG A 273 1.81 1.36 -36.10
CA ARG A 273 3.18 1.32 -36.64
C ARG A 273 4.06 2.28 -35.84
N PRO A 274 4.80 1.80 -34.83
CA PRO A 274 5.65 2.66 -34.03
C PRO A 274 6.79 3.23 -34.88
N ARG A 275 7.18 4.48 -34.59
CA ARG A 275 8.35 5.14 -35.19
C ARG A 275 9.40 5.35 -34.12
N TYR A 276 10.64 5.00 -34.43
CA TYR A 276 11.74 5.16 -33.48
C TYR A 276 11.93 6.67 -33.17
N PRO A 277 11.91 7.08 -31.89
CA PRO A 277 12.07 8.50 -31.55
C PRO A 277 13.47 9.03 -31.85
N ASN A 278 13.56 10.28 -32.31
CA ASN A 278 14.81 11.06 -32.31
C ASN A 278 14.93 11.85 -31.00
N LEU A 279 16.12 12.38 -30.66
CA LEU A 279 16.38 13.07 -29.38
C LEU A 279 15.33 14.11 -28.98
N ARG A 280 14.83 14.90 -29.94
CA ARG A 280 13.84 15.98 -29.67
C ARG A 280 12.57 15.47 -29.00
N ARG A 281 12.05 14.30 -29.42
CA ARG A 281 10.78 13.79 -28.92
C ARG A 281 10.84 13.29 -27.47
N PRO A 282 11.77 12.41 -27.06
CA PRO A 282 11.93 12.03 -25.67
C PRO A 282 12.34 13.18 -24.76
N ALA A 283 13.12 14.15 -25.26
CA ALA A 283 13.48 15.34 -24.49
C ALA A 283 12.25 16.23 -24.23
N ALA A 284 11.43 16.50 -25.24
CA ALA A 284 10.16 17.20 -25.06
C ALA A 284 9.21 16.43 -24.13
N ALA A 285 9.16 15.10 -24.26
CA ALA A 285 8.35 14.26 -23.37
C ALA A 285 8.82 14.31 -21.91
N TYR A 286 10.13 14.44 -21.66
CA TYR A 286 10.67 14.67 -20.31
C TYR A 286 10.12 15.97 -19.73
N VAL A 287 10.23 17.08 -20.48
CA VAL A 287 9.77 18.39 -20.03
C VAL A 287 8.26 18.40 -19.77
N VAL A 288 7.46 17.81 -20.68
CA VAL A 288 6.01 17.67 -20.49
C VAL A 288 5.67 16.79 -19.30
N GLY A 289 6.39 15.67 -19.11
CA GLY A 289 6.22 14.79 -17.96
C GLY A 289 6.53 15.50 -16.63
N LEU A 290 7.61 16.30 -16.60
CA LEU A 290 8.00 17.09 -15.43
C LEU A 290 6.94 18.15 -15.12
N ALA A 291 6.46 18.87 -16.12
CA ALA A 291 5.39 19.84 -15.97
C ALA A 291 4.10 19.17 -15.45
N ALA A 292 3.70 18.04 -16.04
CA ALA A 292 2.49 17.31 -15.63
C ALA A 292 2.57 16.82 -14.18
N ILE A 293 3.69 16.21 -13.76
CA ILE A 293 3.88 15.73 -12.38
C ILE A 293 3.93 16.91 -11.41
N SER A 294 4.57 18.02 -11.78
CA SER A 294 4.63 19.23 -10.95
C SER A 294 3.24 19.86 -10.78
N VAL A 295 2.42 19.86 -11.83
CA VAL A 295 1.01 20.32 -11.75
C VAL A 295 0.21 19.40 -10.83
N VAL A 296 0.37 18.08 -10.92
CA VAL A 296 -0.29 17.14 -10.00
C VAL A 296 0.11 17.44 -8.55
N GLY A 297 1.40 17.62 -8.27
CA GLY A 297 1.88 17.98 -6.93
C GLY A 297 1.37 19.34 -6.45
N LEU A 298 1.22 20.32 -7.34
CA LEU A 298 0.61 21.60 -6.98
C LEU A 298 -0.89 21.46 -6.69
N VAL A 299 -1.61 20.62 -7.45
CA VAL A 299 -3.03 20.36 -7.22
C VAL A 299 -3.26 19.73 -5.85
N THR A 300 -2.40 18.82 -5.38
CA THR A 300 -2.54 18.21 -4.04
C THR A 300 -2.33 19.21 -2.89
N VAL A 301 -1.67 20.34 -3.14
CA VAL A 301 -1.56 21.45 -2.18
C VAL A 301 -2.83 22.32 -2.16
N LEU A 302 -3.51 22.43 -3.30
CA LEU A 302 -4.68 23.30 -3.46
C LEU A 302 -6.01 22.58 -3.18
N VAL A 303 -6.04 21.27 -3.39
CA VAL A 303 -7.25 20.43 -3.33
C VAL A 303 -6.91 19.15 -2.59
N ALA A 304 -7.87 18.64 -1.81
CA ALA A 304 -7.67 17.42 -1.07
C ALA A 304 -7.36 16.22 -1.99
N VAL A 305 -6.47 15.34 -1.55
CA VAL A 305 -6.13 14.12 -2.31
C VAL A 305 -7.39 13.27 -2.44
N PRO A 306 -7.78 12.85 -3.66
CA PRO A 306 -8.99 12.07 -3.87
C PRO A 306 -9.09 10.83 -2.98
N GLY A 307 -10.25 10.65 -2.33
CA GLY A 307 -10.47 9.59 -1.34
C GLY A 307 -10.04 9.95 0.08
N THR A 308 -9.55 11.17 0.29
CA THR A 308 -9.15 11.69 1.60
C THR A 308 -9.63 13.12 1.80
N THR A 309 -9.50 13.65 3.01
CA THR A 309 -9.67 15.09 3.30
C THR A 309 -8.33 15.83 3.43
N PHE A 310 -7.21 15.15 3.14
CA PHE A 310 -5.86 15.71 3.27
C PHE A 310 -5.53 16.67 2.14
N GLN A 311 -5.04 17.87 2.50
CA GLN A 311 -4.31 18.74 1.59
C GLN A 311 -2.82 18.70 1.96
N GLU A 312 -1.97 18.64 0.94
CA GLU A 312 -0.53 18.59 1.15
C GLU A 312 0.03 19.96 1.51
N SER A 313 1.02 20.00 2.39
CA SER A 313 1.74 21.24 2.66
C SER A 313 2.71 21.56 1.51
N PRO A 314 2.95 22.83 1.15
CA PRO A 314 3.93 23.17 0.12
C PRO A 314 5.34 22.65 0.44
N SER A 315 5.71 22.60 1.72
CA SER A 315 7.01 22.05 2.16
C SER A 315 7.10 20.53 1.97
N THR A 316 5.98 19.80 1.99
CA THR A 316 5.94 18.37 1.67
C THR A 316 6.51 18.09 0.26
N LEU A 317 6.27 18.96 -0.71
CA LEU A 317 6.74 18.76 -2.09
C LEU A 317 8.28 18.66 -2.20
N LEU A 318 9.02 19.24 -1.25
CA LEU A 318 10.49 19.18 -1.22
C LEU A 318 10.99 17.75 -1.03
N PHE A 319 10.28 16.92 -0.26
CA PHE A 319 10.62 15.51 -0.07
C PHE A 319 10.45 14.70 -1.37
N PHE A 320 9.60 15.16 -2.29
CA PHE A 320 9.35 14.48 -3.56
C PHE A 320 10.24 14.98 -4.70
N VAL A 321 11.02 16.05 -4.54
CA VAL A 321 11.88 16.61 -5.60
C VAL A 321 12.78 15.56 -6.28
N PRO A 322 13.49 14.67 -5.55
CA PRO A 322 14.31 13.64 -6.19
C PRO A 322 13.49 12.69 -7.08
N LEU A 323 12.32 12.27 -6.59
CA LEU A 323 11.41 11.40 -7.33
C LEU A 323 10.81 12.11 -8.56
N VAL A 324 10.38 13.36 -8.39
CA VAL A 324 9.81 14.22 -9.44
C VAL A 324 10.84 14.53 -10.53
N ALA A 325 12.13 14.56 -10.22
CA ALA A 325 13.19 14.69 -11.23
C ALA A 325 13.40 13.40 -12.06
N LEU A 326 13.18 12.22 -11.45
CA LEU A 326 13.41 10.92 -12.09
C LEU A 326 12.20 10.39 -12.86
N LEU A 327 10.99 10.52 -12.31
CA LEU A 327 9.76 9.98 -12.93
C LEU A 327 9.47 10.51 -14.34
N PRO A 328 9.77 11.77 -14.73
CA PRO A 328 9.53 12.25 -16.09
C PRO A 328 10.30 11.49 -17.18
N PHE A 329 11.39 10.79 -16.83
CA PHE A 329 12.03 9.88 -17.77
C PHE A 329 11.09 8.78 -18.26
N SER A 330 10.03 8.45 -17.52
CA SER A 330 9.00 7.51 -17.95
C SER A 330 8.30 7.98 -19.24
N ALA A 331 8.01 9.27 -19.36
CA ALA A 331 7.42 9.85 -20.56
C ALA A 331 8.40 9.77 -21.75
N SER A 332 9.70 10.01 -21.50
CA SER A 332 10.76 9.84 -22.50
C SER A 332 10.92 8.39 -22.96
N GLY A 333 10.81 7.44 -22.02
CA GLY A 333 11.09 6.03 -22.24
C GLY A 333 9.97 5.25 -22.91
N ARG A 334 8.71 5.62 -22.67
CA ARG A 334 7.54 4.83 -23.09
C ARG A 334 7.59 4.39 -24.56
N LYS A 335 7.91 5.30 -25.49
CA LYS A 335 7.86 4.99 -26.95
C LYS A 335 8.91 3.99 -27.39
N PHE A 336 10.00 3.84 -26.64
CA PHE A 336 11.01 2.82 -26.94
C PHE A 336 10.49 1.41 -26.61
N LEU A 337 9.53 1.28 -25.69
CA LEU A 337 8.94 -0.02 -25.34
C LEU A 337 8.16 -0.66 -26.49
N ASP A 338 7.69 0.13 -27.46
CA ASP A 338 6.97 -0.40 -28.62
C ASP A 338 7.84 -1.34 -29.49
N PHE A 339 9.17 -1.27 -29.34
CA PHE A 339 10.16 -2.07 -30.07
C PHE A 339 10.61 -3.33 -29.30
N PHE A 340 10.20 -3.49 -28.05
CA PHE A 340 10.52 -4.67 -27.26
C PHE A 340 9.38 -5.70 -27.29
N ARG A 341 9.74 -6.98 -27.17
CA ARG A 341 8.80 -8.12 -27.31
C ARG A 341 7.58 -8.00 -26.39
N ASP A 342 7.84 -7.76 -25.11
CA ASP A 342 6.81 -7.66 -24.07
C ASP A 342 6.57 -6.20 -23.62
N GLY A 343 7.11 -5.21 -24.35
CA GLY A 343 7.00 -3.79 -23.96
C GLY A 343 5.57 -3.23 -24.05
N ALA A 344 4.72 -3.83 -24.88
CA ALA A 344 3.30 -3.51 -24.94
C ALA A 344 2.56 -3.86 -23.64
N ASP A 345 3.03 -4.88 -22.89
CA ASP A 345 2.39 -5.31 -21.65
C ASP A 345 2.57 -4.26 -20.55
N ALA A 346 3.78 -3.70 -20.41
CA ALA A 346 4.01 -2.62 -19.46
C ALA A 346 3.19 -1.35 -19.79
N SER A 347 3.01 -1.03 -21.07
CA SER A 347 2.10 0.07 -21.48
C SER A 347 0.64 -0.25 -21.15
N ALA A 348 0.22 -1.50 -21.32
CA ALA A 348 -1.12 -1.95 -21.00
C ALA A 348 -1.41 -1.89 -19.49
N TRP A 349 -0.43 -2.24 -18.65
CA TRP A 349 -0.53 -2.11 -17.20
C TRP A 349 -0.76 -0.66 -16.81
N LEU A 350 0.03 0.27 -17.33
CA LEU A 350 -0.14 1.69 -17.03
C LEU A 350 -1.55 2.17 -17.42
N ILE A 351 -2.01 1.85 -18.64
CA ILE A 351 -3.35 2.24 -19.10
C ILE A 351 -4.43 1.66 -18.19
N ALA A 352 -4.36 0.36 -17.86
CA ALA A 352 -5.35 -0.30 -17.05
C ALA A 352 -5.38 0.24 -15.61
N LEU A 353 -4.21 0.50 -15.02
CA LEU A 353 -4.10 1.09 -13.68
C LEU A 353 -4.59 2.53 -13.64
N LEU A 354 -4.32 3.35 -14.67
CA LEU A 354 -4.82 4.73 -14.73
C LEU A 354 -6.34 4.77 -14.95
N LEU A 355 -6.90 3.87 -15.77
CA LEU A 355 -8.36 3.75 -15.94
C LEU A 355 -9.03 3.26 -14.65
N SER A 356 -8.40 2.31 -13.96
CA SER A 356 -8.82 1.82 -12.64
C SER A 356 -8.77 2.93 -11.59
N ALA A 357 -7.71 3.75 -11.58
CA ALA A 357 -7.58 4.90 -10.69
C ALA A 357 -8.66 5.96 -10.97
N ALA A 358 -8.90 6.30 -12.25
CA ALA A 358 -9.95 7.23 -12.63
C ALA A 358 -11.34 6.74 -12.21
N LEU A 359 -11.62 5.44 -12.38
CA LEU A 359 -12.85 4.82 -11.90
C LEU A 359 -12.93 4.86 -10.37
N GLY A 360 -11.82 4.58 -9.66
CA GLY A 360 -11.75 4.66 -8.21
C GLY A 360 -12.07 6.06 -7.70
N ILE A 361 -11.48 7.09 -8.30
CA ILE A 361 -11.74 8.51 -7.97
C ILE A 361 -13.23 8.86 -8.13
N VAL A 362 -13.87 8.40 -9.20
CA VAL A 362 -15.26 8.79 -9.53
C VAL A 362 -16.30 7.96 -8.78
N ALA A 363 -16.07 6.65 -8.63
CA ALA A 363 -17.13 5.71 -8.22
C ALA A 363 -16.90 5.05 -6.86
N ALA A 364 -15.65 4.93 -6.38
CA ALA A 364 -15.35 4.18 -5.16
C ALA A 364 -14.07 4.70 -4.44
N PRO A 365 -13.97 6.00 -4.12
CA PRO A 365 -12.70 6.60 -3.71
C PRO A 365 -12.19 6.12 -2.35
N GLN A 366 -13.05 5.54 -1.51
CA GLN A 366 -12.71 4.98 -0.20
C GLN A 366 -12.33 3.49 -0.22
N VAL A 367 -12.60 2.77 -1.33
CA VAL A 367 -12.26 1.34 -1.47
C VAL A 367 -11.20 1.12 -2.55
N LEU A 368 -11.35 1.78 -3.70
CA LEU A 368 -10.35 1.83 -4.77
C LEU A 368 -9.49 3.07 -4.58
N ILE A 369 -8.80 3.11 -3.44
CA ILE A 369 -8.10 4.28 -2.94
C ILE A 369 -7.07 4.78 -3.96
N PRO A 370 -7.19 6.03 -4.47
CA PRO A 370 -6.33 6.53 -5.55
C PRO A 370 -4.84 6.53 -5.22
N TYR A 371 -4.43 6.88 -3.99
CA TYR A 371 -3.01 6.85 -3.62
C TYR A 371 -2.44 5.42 -3.60
N ARG A 372 -3.25 4.39 -3.31
CA ARG A 372 -2.84 2.98 -3.39
C ARG A 372 -2.59 2.52 -4.82
N HIS A 373 -3.14 3.20 -5.83
CA HIS A 373 -2.80 2.90 -7.22
C HIS A 373 -1.36 3.30 -7.55
N MET A 374 -0.81 4.33 -6.88
CA MET A 374 0.54 4.83 -7.16
C MET A 374 1.63 3.81 -6.87
N GLU A 375 1.43 2.95 -5.88
CA GLU A 375 2.27 1.79 -5.57
C GLU A 375 2.48 0.90 -6.81
N TYR A 376 1.41 0.59 -7.54
CA TYR A 376 1.43 -0.28 -8.72
C TYR A 376 1.70 0.47 -10.02
N VAL A 377 1.27 1.73 -10.15
CA VAL A 377 1.58 2.60 -11.29
C VAL A 377 3.09 2.85 -11.39
N LEU A 378 3.78 2.89 -10.26
CA LEU A 378 5.23 3.02 -10.23
C LEU A 378 5.95 1.88 -10.96
N VAL A 379 5.37 0.67 -11.01
CA VAL A 379 5.97 -0.49 -11.66
C VAL A 379 6.23 -0.24 -13.16
N PRO A 380 5.22 0.04 -14.01
CA PRO A 380 5.49 0.39 -15.41
C PRO A 380 6.27 1.70 -15.55
N LEU A 381 6.03 2.72 -14.69
CA LEU A 381 6.76 3.98 -14.76
C LEU A 381 8.25 3.82 -14.52
N ALA A 382 8.68 2.95 -13.61
CA ALA A 382 10.07 2.70 -13.31
C ALA A 382 10.80 1.99 -14.46
N ILE A 383 10.13 1.04 -15.14
CA ILE A 383 10.65 0.42 -16.37
C ILE A 383 10.84 1.50 -17.45
N PHE A 384 9.83 2.36 -17.63
CA PHE A 384 9.90 3.41 -18.64
C PHE A 384 11.00 4.42 -18.30
N ALA A 385 11.13 4.81 -17.04
CA ALA A 385 12.14 5.77 -16.59
C ALA A 385 13.55 5.26 -16.85
N GLY A 386 13.83 3.98 -16.54
CA GLY A 386 15.11 3.37 -16.86
C GLY A 386 15.42 3.40 -18.35
N VAL A 387 14.46 3.03 -19.20
CA VAL A 387 14.64 3.12 -20.67
C VAL A 387 14.85 4.56 -21.11
N GLY A 388 14.04 5.50 -20.62
CA GLY A 388 14.05 6.91 -21.02
C GLY A 388 15.36 7.61 -20.68
N PHE A 389 15.85 7.43 -19.45
CA PHE A 389 17.10 8.01 -18.99
C PHE A 389 18.26 7.58 -19.88
N PHE A 390 18.49 6.27 -20.03
CA PHE A 390 19.63 5.78 -20.80
C PHE A 390 19.49 6.05 -22.32
N ARG A 391 18.28 5.97 -22.89
CA ARG A 391 18.08 6.29 -24.31
C ARG A 391 18.31 7.77 -24.60
N LEU A 392 17.99 8.67 -23.67
CA LEU A 392 18.35 10.08 -23.80
C LEU A 392 19.87 10.28 -23.80
N LEU A 393 20.60 9.63 -22.88
CA LEU A 393 22.06 9.70 -22.86
C LEU A 393 22.67 9.18 -24.18
N ASP A 394 22.15 8.06 -24.68
CA ASP A 394 22.62 7.42 -25.90
C ASP A 394 22.32 8.29 -27.14
N LEU A 395 21.12 8.86 -27.25
CA LEU A 395 20.73 9.74 -28.37
C LEU A 395 21.40 11.12 -28.35
N ALA A 396 21.71 11.63 -27.16
CA ALA A 396 22.49 12.87 -27.00
C ALA A 396 23.98 12.65 -27.29
N GLY A 397 24.42 11.40 -27.50
CA GLY A 397 25.81 11.09 -27.78
C GLY A 397 26.75 11.32 -26.59
N LEU A 398 26.23 11.33 -25.36
CA LEU A 398 27.04 11.58 -24.16
C LEU A 398 28.01 10.43 -23.89
N ARG A 399 29.31 10.78 -23.76
CA ARG A 399 30.43 9.84 -23.55
C ARG A 399 31.38 10.37 -22.46
N GLY A 400 32.26 9.50 -21.98
CA GLY A 400 33.34 9.85 -21.03
C GLY A 400 32.80 10.57 -19.78
N ARG A 401 33.45 11.68 -19.43
CA ARG A 401 33.17 12.46 -18.20
C ARG A 401 31.72 12.93 -18.13
N SER A 402 31.12 13.42 -19.22
CA SER A 402 29.73 13.92 -19.22
C SER A 402 28.72 12.81 -18.94
N ARG A 403 28.96 11.60 -19.46
CA ARG A 403 28.12 10.43 -19.15
C ARG A 403 28.28 10.03 -17.69
N SER A 404 29.51 10.00 -17.16
CA SER A 404 29.76 9.70 -15.75
C SER A 404 29.10 10.73 -14.82
N ALA A 405 29.14 12.01 -15.15
CA ALA A 405 28.47 13.07 -14.40
C ALA A 405 26.94 12.87 -14.39
N ALA A 406 26.33 12.58 -15.54
CA ALA A 406 24.89 12.31 -15.62
C ALA A 406 24.48 11.07 -14.79
N LEU A 407 25.30 10.01 -14.81
CA LEU A 407 25.10 8.82 -13.99
C LEU A 407 25.26 9.12 -12.49
N ALA A 408 26.24 9.94 -12.10
CA ALA A 408 26.45 10.35 -10.71
C ALA A 408 25.26 11.18 -10.20
N VAL A 409 24.80 12.17 -10.97
CA VAL A 409 23.60 12.95 -10.63
C VAL A 409 22.37 12.06 -10.50
N CYS A 410 22.16 11.13 -11.44
CA CYS A 410 21.09 10.15 -11.34
C CYS A 410 21.21 9.27 -10.08
N GLY A 411 22.41 8.82 -9.74
CA GLY A 411 22.67 8.05 -8.53
C GLY A 411 22.34 8.84 -7.26
N LEU A 412 22.73 10.11 -7.20
CA LEU A 412 22.38 11.02 -6.10
C LEU A 412 20.87 11.24 -5.99
N LEU A 413 20.16 11.37 -7.11
CA LEU A 413 18.70 11.48 -7.10
C LEU A 413 18.02 10.19 -6.62
N LEU A 414 18.54 9.02 -6.98
CA LEU A 414 18.02 7.72 -6.50
C LEU A 414 18.24 7.57 -4.99
N VAL A 415 19.43 7.93 -4.49
CA VAL A 415 19.73 7.97 -3.05
C VAL A 415 18.86 9.01 -2.34
N GLY A 416 18.70 10.21 -2.91
CA GLY A 416 17.81 11.24 -2.38
C GLY A 416 16.36 10.75 -2.27
N THR A 417 15.87 10.05 -3.30
CA THR A 417 14.54 9.41 -3.28
C THR A 417 14.43 8.44 -2.10
N ALA A 418 15.46 7.61 -1.87
CA ALA A 418 15.48 6.66 -0.76
C ALA A 418 15.57 7.33 0.63
N ILE A 419 16.25 8.47 0.76
CA ILE A 419 16.34 9.22 2.02
C ILE A 419 14.99 9.87 2.35
N THR A 420 14.30 10.39 1.33
CA THR A 420 13.02 11.09 1.51
C THR A 420 11.80 10.18 1.40
N SER A 421 12.01 8.86 1.31
CA SER A 421 10.95 7.88 1.09
C SER A 421 10.00 7.70 2.26
N ILE A 422 10.44 8.05 3.46
CA ILE A 422 9.65 8.02 4.70
C ILE A 422 9.77 9.42 5.33
N PRO A 423 8.99 10.41 4.83
CA PRO A 423 9.08 11.78 5.31
C PRO A 423 8.48 11.89 6.73
N PRO A 424 8.77 12.98 7.47
CA PRO A 424 8.27 13.17 8.82
C PRO A 424 6.74 13.28 8.87
N PRO A 425 6.09 13.06 10.04
CA PRO A 425 4.64 13.13 10.19
C PRO A 425 3.99 14.42 9.68
N SER A 426 4.70 15.56 9.79
CA SER A 426 4.24 16.85 9.27
C SER A 426 4.01 16.83 7.75
N ALA A 427 4.67 15.94 7.02
CA ALA A 427 4.48 15.75 5.59
C ALA A 427 3.23 14.95 5.25
N PHE A 428 2.62 14.23 6.20
CA PHE A 428 1.39 13.45 6.04
C PHE A 428 0.26 14.01 6.91
N ALA A 429 0.10 15.34 6.91
CA ALA A 429 -0.95 16.03 7.69
C ALA A 429 -0.98 15.64 9.18
N GLY A 430 0.21 15.44 9.77
CA GLY A 430 0.38 15.08 11.19
C GLY A 430 0.19 13.59 11.48
N TRP A 431 -0.05 12.75 10.47
CA TRP A 431 -0.19 11.30 10.66
C TRP A 431 1.15 10.67 11.08
N HIS A 432 1.14 10.00 12.23
CA HIS A 432 2.30 9.33 12.80
C HIS A 432 2.05 7.81 12.83
N GLU A 433 2.93 7.00 12.22
CA GLU A 433 2.78 5.53 12.21
C GLU A 433 3.63 4.81 13.27
N GLY A 434 4.61 5.51 13.85
CA GLY A 434 5.54 4.93 14.80
C GLY A 434 4.96 4.77 16.21
N THR A 435 5.35 3.69 16.89
CA THR A 435 5.09 3.48 18.31
C THR A 435 6.41 3.54 19.08
N VAL A 436 6.54 4.52 19.97
CA VAL A 436 7.69 4.65 20.88
C VAL A 436 7.53 3.71 22.10
N PRO A 437 8.62 3.34 22.80
CA PRO A 437 8.52 2.44 23.97
C PRO A 437 7.50 2.91 25.02
N GLN A 438 7.51 4.21 25.34
CA GLN A 438 6.64 4.80 26.37
C GLN A 438 5.14 4.76 26.00
N ALA A 439 4.81 4.57 24.72
CA ALA A 439 3.43 4.41 24.28
C ALA A 439 2.87 3.01 24.60
N LEU A 440 3.72 2.03 24.92
CA LEU A 440 3.29 0.67 25.22
C LEU A 440 2.95 0.44 26.69
N ASP A 441 3.60 1.17 27.61
CA ASP A 441 3.38 1.03 29.05
C ASP A 441 1.89 1.11 29.46
N PRO A 442 1.09 2.10 29.02
CA PRO A 442 -0.34 2.12 29.33
C PRO A 442 -1.10 0.91 28.81
N ALA A 443 -0.71 0.32 27.67
CA ALA A 443 -1.33 -0.91 27.16
C ALA A 443 -0.98 -2.12 28.03
N TYR A 444 0.27 -2.24 28.48
CA TYR A 444 0.66 -3.31 29.41
C TYR A 444 0.02 -3.15 30.80
N TRP A 445 -0.09 -1.92 31.31
CA TRP A 445 -0.86 -1.64 32.51
C TRP A 445 -2.33 -2.04 32.32
N ALA A 446 -2.94 -1.63 31.21
CA ALA A 446 -4.34 -1.93 30.94
C ALA A 446 -4.59 -3.44 30.91
N ARG A 447 -3.68 -4.23 30.34
CA ARG A 447 -3.75 -5.70 30.35
C ARG A 447 -3.92 -6.33 31.73
N GLU A 448 -3.34 -5.73 32.75
CA GLU A 448 -3.34 -6.26 34.12
C GLU A 448 -4.49 -5.70 34.96
N TYR A 449 -4.89 -4.44 34.72
CA TYR A 449 -5.75 -3.70 35.64
C TYR A 449 -7.06 -3.16 35.04
N ALA A 450 -7.21 -3.15 33.71
CA ALA A 450 -8.40 -2.61 33.04
C ALA A 450 -9.28 -3.70 32.41
N SER A 451 -10.55 -3.34 32.21
CA SER A 451 -11.53 -4.11 31.46
C SER A 451 -12.53 -3.16 30.80
N GLY A 452 -13.32 -3.66 29.85
CA GLY A 452 -14.33 -2.85 29.15
C GLY A 452 -13.82 -2.24 27.85
N LEU A 453 -14.10 -0.96 27.65
CA LEU A 453 -13.80 -0.22 26.41
C LEU A 453 -12.90 0.99 26.68
N VAL A 454 -11.79 1.10 25.96
CA VAL A 454 -10.89 2.25 26.02
C VAL A 454 -11.17 3.21 24.87
N ALA A 455 -11.55 4.44 25.20
CA ALA A 455 -11.72 5.51 24.21
C ALA A 455 -10.37 6.19 23.94
N THR A 456 -9.94 6.19 22.67
CA THR A 456 -8.71 6.83 22.19
C THR A 456 -8.71 6.94 20.67
N ASP A 457 -7.71 7.62 20.10
CA ASP A 457 -7.49 7.67 18.65
C ASP A 457 -7.13 6.29 18.04
N HIS A 458 -7.02 6.21 16.71
CA HIS A 458 -6.77 4.96 15.97
C HIS A 458 -5.50 4.25 16.43
N HIS A 459 -4.42 4.99 16.63
CA HIS A 459 -3.11 4.43 17.00
C HIS A 459 -3.10 3.92 18.44
N GLY A 460 -3.64 4.69 19.39
CA GLY A 460 -3.83 4.23 20.77
C GLY A 460 -4.76 3.01 20.82
N SER A 461 -5.80 2.98 19.98
CA SER A 461 -6.78 1.89 19.92
C SER A 461 -6.13 0.60 19.44
N SER A 462 -5.36 0.66 18.35
CA SER A 462 -4.55 -0.46 17.88
C SER A 462 -3.58 -0.95 18.96
N THR A 463 -2.92 -0.03 19.67
CA THR A 463 -1.94 -0.35 20.71
C THR A 463 -2.57 -1.08 21.90
N VAL A 464 -3.65 -0.53 22.48
CA VAL A 464 -4.33 -1.15 23.64
C VAL A 464 -5.04 -2.45 23.27
N PHE A 465 -5.57 -2.56 22.05
CA PHE A 465 -6.15 -3.80 21.54
C PHE A 465 -5.10 -4.90 21.38
N GLY A 466 -3.98 -4.58 20.74
CA GLY A 466 -2.94 -5.57 20.45
C GLY A 466 -2.14 -6.03 21.65
N TYR A 467 -1.60 -5.07 22.40
CA TYR A 467 -0.67 -5.33 23.50
C TYR A 467 -1.39 -5.43 24.84
N GLY A 468 -2.46 -4.66 25.01
CA GLY A 468 -3.32 -4.67 26.19
C GLY A 468 -4.36 -5.79 26.20
N GLY A 469 -4.82 -6.23 25.03
CA GLY A 469 -5.90 -7.22 24.92
C GLY A 469 -7.28 -6.66 25.33
N ILE A 470 -7.47 -5.35 25.22
CA ILE A 470 -8.71 -4.66 25.60
C ILE A 470 -9.36 -4.02 24.37
N ASN A 471 -10.70 -4.04 24.32
CA ASN A 471 -11.43 -3.41 23.23
C ASN A 471 -11.25 -1.89 23.22
N ALA A 472 -11.24 -1.30 22.02
CA ALA A 472 -11.03 0.12 21.83
C ALA A 472 -12.02 0.74 20.84
N THR A 473 -11.93 2.05 20.63
CA THR A 473 -12.90 2.83 19.84
C THR A 473 -12.47 3.11 18.40
N TRP A 474 -11.18 3.22 18.11
CA TRP A 474 -10.64 3.69 16.82
C TRP A 474 -11.34 4.97 16.32
N ASP A 475 -12.02 4.90 15.17
CA ASP A 475 -12.75 5.98 14.51
C ASP A 475 -14.18 6.19 15.04
N ARG A 476 -14.64 5.37 16.00
CA ARG A 476 -16.05 5.30 16.42
C ARG A 476 -16.48 6.39 17.39
N THR A 477 -15.53 7.18 17.90
CA THR A 477 -15.84 8.37 18.70
C THR A 477 -14.88 9.52 18.40
N ARG A 478 -15.43 10.74 18.32
CA ARG A 478 -14.70 11.97 17.97
C ARG A 478 -14.90 13.08 18.99
N ALA A 479 -16.14 13.23 19.46
CA ALA A 479 -16.54 14.30 20.36
C ALA A 479 -15.68 14.43 21.63
N PRO A 480 -15.18 13.33 22.25
CA PRO A 480 -14.35 13.44 23.44
C PRO A 480 -13.03 14.17 23.19
N PHE A 481 -12.53 14.23 21.95
CA PHE A 481 -11.18 14.71 21.67
C PHE A 481 -11.13 16.01 20.87
N LEU A 482 -12.19 16.33 20.11
CA LEU A 482 -12.18 17.43 19.14
C LEU A 482 -13.36 18.42 19.28
N ALA A 483 -14.31 18.19 20.19
CA ALA A 483 -15.43 19.11 20.39
C ALA A 483 -15.15 20.13 21.51
N ASN A 484 -15.39 21.41 21.22
CA ASN A 484 -15.32 22.52 22.19
C ASN A 484 -16.66 22.71 22.92
N MET A 485 -17.35 21.62 23.30
CA MET A 485 -18.64 21.71 24.00
C MET A 485 -18.38 21.76 25.52
N PRO A 486 -18.54 22.92 26.19
CA PRO A 486 -18.14 23.07 27.59
C PRO A 486 -19.13 22.45 28.61
N GLY A 487 -20.19 21.80 28.13
CA GLY A 487 -21.36 21.46 28.96
C GLY A 487 -21.47 19.99 29.41
N ASP A 488 -20.83 19.05 28.72
CA ASP A 488 -20.90 17.62 29.07
C ASP A 488 -19.53 16.94 28.89
N PRO A 489 -18.80 16.65 30.00
CA PRO A 489 -17.50 15.98 29.93
C PRO A 489 -17.61 14.54 29.35
N LEU A 490 -18.79 13.92 29.40
CA LEU A 490 -19.05 12.56 28.93
C LEU A 490 -19.53 12.48 27.47
N ASN A 491 -19.62 13.60 26.77
CA ASN A 491 -20.09 13.63 25.39
C ASN A 491 -19.24 12.75 24.47
N GLY A 492 -19.89 11.83 23.77
CA GLY A 492 -19.25 10.83 22.90
C GLY A 492 -18.57 9.67 23.62
N LEU A 493 -18.73 9.55 24.95
CA LEU A 493 -18.23 8.42 25.74
C LEU A 493 -19.31 7.38 26.08
N ALA A 494 -20.59 7.66 25.78
CA ALA A 494 -21.70 6.73 25.97
C ALA A 494 -22.17 6.12 24.64
N SER A 495 -22.68 4.89 24.68
CA SER A 495 -23.30 4.19 23.54
C SER A 495 -22.47 4.19 22.25
N ILE A 496 -21.17 3.91 22.37
CA ILE A 496 -20.23 3.88 21.25
C ILE A 496 -20.39 2.58 20.48
N ASP A 497 -20.69 2.68 19.18
CA ASP A 497 -20.75 1.53 18.26
C ASP A 497 -19.33 1.07 17.87
N SER A 498 -18.71 0.31 18.76
CA SER A 498 -17.36 -0.26 18.56
C SER A 498 -17.44 -1.63 17.87
N PRO A 499 -16.33 -2.16 17.30
CA PRO A 499 -16.29 -3.53 16.80
C PRO A 499 -16.65 -4.59 17.87
N SER A 500 -16.52 -4.25 19.15
CA SER A 500 -16.91 -5.11 20.28
C SER A 500 -18.39 -4.98 20.69
N GLY A 501 -19.19 -4.26 19.90
CA GLY A 501 -20.59 -3.91 20.15
C GLY A 501 -20.79 -2.49 20.71
N VAL A 502 -22.05 -2.13 20.93
CA VAL A 502 -22.46 -0.83 21.49
C VAL A 502 -22.21 -0.80 23.00
N LYS A 503 -21.25 0.02 23.46
CA LYS A 503 -20.84 0.09 24.86
C LYS A 503 -20.48 1.52 25.28
N ASN A 504 -20.54 1.78 26.58
CA ASN A 504 -19.95 2.99 27.16
C ASN A 504 -18.43 2.81 27.30
N ALA A 505 -17.67 3.88 27.12
CA ALA A 505 -16.26 3.91 27.46
C ALA A 505 -16.08 3.69 28.97
N THR A 506 -15.12 2.86 29.34
CA THR A 506 -14.72 2.63 30.73
C THR A 506 -13.49 3.46 31.08
N TYR A 507 -12.60 3.61 30.09
CA TYR A 507 -11.39 4.39 30.22
C TYR A 507 -11.22 5.36 29.04
N VAL A 508 -10.48 6.43 29.26
CA VAL A 508 -9.96 7.30 28.20
C VAL A 508 -8.45 7.28 28.25
N TRP A 509 -7.82 7.02 27.10
CA TRP A 509 -6.37 7.15 26.94
C TRP A 509 -6.07 8.46 26.22
N ILE A 510 -5.06 9.18 26.71
CA ILE A 510 -4.52 10.37 26.06
C ILE A 510 -3.00 10.32 26.13
N ASP A 511 -2.33 10.43 24.99
CA ASP A 511 -0.88 10.56 24.94
C ASP A 511 -0.42 11.85 24.25
N ARG A 512 0.89 12.10 24.30
CA ARG A 512 1.51 13.29 23.74
C ARG A 512 1.29 13.43 22.24
N ASP A 513 1.33 12.33 21.49
CA ASP A 513 1.16 12.35 20.04
C ASP A 513 -0.29 12.67 19.68
N MET A 514 -1.24 12.08 20.40
CA MET A 514 -2.66 12.38 20.28
C MET A 514 -2.98 13.85 20.62
N LYS A 515 -2.35 14.41 21.67
CA LYS A 515 -2.49 15.85 22.01
C LYS A 515 -2.00 16.74 20.85
N ALA A 516 -0.90 16.36 20.20
CA ALA A 516 -0.36 17.07 19.05
C ALA A 516 -1.20 16.87 17.78
N GLY A 517 -1.91 15.74 17.66
CA GLY A 517 -2.80 15.45 16.54
C GLY A 517 -3.60 14.16 16.76
N VAL A 518 -4.90 14.30 17.01
CA VAL A 518 -5.85 13.17 17.12
C VAL A 518 -6.04 12.53 15.76
N ARG A 519 -5.73 11.24 15.65
CA ARG A 519 -5.81 10.46 14.40
C ARG A 519 -6.99 9.48 14.47
N LEU A 520 -8.16 9.87 14.00
CA LEU A 520 -9.34 8.99 14.08
C LEU A 520 -9.42 7.98 12.94
N GLY A 521 -9.09 8.38 11.71
CA GLY A 521 -9.11 7.48 10.57
C GLY A 521 -8.01 7.81 9.57
N PRO A 522 -7.53 6.83 8.79
CA PRO A 522 -6.37 6.98 7.89
C PRO A 522 -6.64 7.88 6.67
N PHE A 523 -7.82 8.50 6.59
CA PHE A 523 -8.26 9.35 5.47
C PHE A 523 -8.48 10.81 5.87
N GLU A 524 -8.19 11.16 7.13
CA GLU A 524 -8.42 12.49 7.70
C GLU A 524 -7.17 13.07 8.37
N PRO A 525 -6.94 14.40 8.27
CA PRO A 525 -5.81 15.06 8.92
C PRO A 525 -5.82 14.81 10.43
N ALA A 526 -4.63 14.67 11.01
CA ALA A 526 -4.50 14.67 12.45
C ALA A 526 -4.82 16.08 12.97
N VAL A 527 -5.76 16.20 13.91
CA VAL A 527 -6.20 17.51 14.43
C VAL A 527 -5.72 17.66 15.87
N PRO A 528 -4.94 18.70 16.22
CA PRO A 528 -4.48 18.91 17.59
C PRO A 528 -5.64 19.01 18.58
N MET A 529 -5.45 18.48 19.78
CA MET A 529 -6.45 18.61 20.84
C MET A 529 -6.48 20.05 21.37
N PRO A 530 -7.66 20.69 21.46
CA PRO A 530 -7.80 21.99 22.11
C PRO A 530 -7.34 21.94 23.59
N PRO A 531 -6.66 22.98 24.12
CA PRO A 531 -6.15 22.96 25.50
C PRO A 531 -7.23 22.77 26.56
N ASP A 532 -8.42 23.35 26.36
CA ASP A 532 -9.61 23.17 27.20
C ASP A 532 -10.13 21.73 27.16
N VAL A 533 -10.07 21.08 26.00
CA VAL A 533 -10.42 19.66 25.85
C VAL A 533 -9.41 18.76 26.58
N VAL A 534 -8.12 19.11 26.60
CA VAL A 534 -7.13 18.36 27.37
C VAL A 534 -7.38 18.54 28.88
N ALA A 535 -7.60 19.78 29.33
CA ALA A 535 -7.79 20.11 30.73
C ALA A 535 -9.01 19.43 31.37
N LYS A 536 -10.07 19.14 30.60
CA LYS A 536 -11.28 18.50 31.15
C LYS A 536 -11.01 17.13 31.77
N PHE A 537 -9.99 16.41 31.30
CA PHE A 537 -9.66 15.07 31.79
C PHE A 537 -8.96 15.08 33.15
N ASP A 538 -8.47 16.24 33.59
CA ASP A 538 -7.94 16.41 34.95
C ASP A 538 -9.05 16.75 35.98
N GLY A 539 -10.32 16.75 35.57
CA GLY A 539 -11.48 16.99 36.44
C GLY A 539 -12.53 15.87 36.42
N SER A 540 -13.49 15.93 37.35
CA SER A 540 -14.63 14.99 37.43
C SER A 540 -15.38 14.92 36.09
N PRO A 541 -15.77 13.72 35.61
CA PRO A 541 -15.75 12.40 36.27
C PRO A 541 -14.49 11.55 35.99
N PHE A 542 -13.40 12.14 35.50
CA PHE A 542 -12.22 11.39 35.09
C PHE A 542 -11.24 11.21 36.26
N VAL A 543 -10.92 9.96 36.58
CA VAL A 543 -9.93 9.62 37.61
C VAL A 543 -8.68 9.08 36.94
N LYS A 544 -7.56 9.79 37.06
CA LYS A 544 -6.28 9.34 36.49
C LYS A 544 -5.78 8.10 37.22
N VAL A 545 -5.60 7.00 36.49
CA VAL A 545 -5.18 5.70 37.05
C VAL A 545 -3.79 5.28 36.57
N PHE A 546 -3.28 5.91 35.51
CA PHE A 546 -1.94 5.69 34.98
C PHE A 546 -1.37 7.00 34.40
N ASP A 547 -0.08 7.24 34.64
CA ASP A 547 0.68 8.34 34.04
C ASP A 547 2.17 7.96 34.00
N ASN A 548 2.78 7.95 32.82
CA ASN A 548 4.23 7.75 32.64
C ASN A 548 4.93 8.99 32.06
N GLY A 549 4.28 10.15 32.11
CA GLY A 549 4.76 11.41 31.52
C GLY A 549 4.61 11.50 30.00
N TYR A 550 4.34 10.39 29.31
CA TYR A 550 4.06 10.35 27.87
C TYR A 550 2.57 10.13 27.58
N ALA A 551 1.97 9.17 28.28
CA ALA A 551 0.58 8.75 28.16
C ALA A 551 -0.11 8.72 29.52
N GLN A 552 -1.40 9.03 29.50
CA GLN A 552 -2.29 9.11 30.65
C GLN A 552 -3.53 8.27 30.38
N LEU A 553 -3.92 7.46 31.36
CA LEU A 553 -5.17 6.70 31.31
C LEU A 553 -6.09 7.15 32.45
N TYR A 554 -7.34 7.40 32.09
CA TYR A 554 -8.36 7.91 32.99
C TYR A 554 -9.50 6.90 33.07
N TRP A 555 -9.88 6.49 34.28
CA TRP A 555 -11.11 5.77 34.53
C TRP A 555 -12.30 6.74 34.55
N ILE A 556 -13.41 6.35 33.94
CA ILE A 556 -14.63 7.17 33.90
C ILE A 556 -15.55 6.74 35.05
N ALA A 557 -15.68 7.60 36.06
CA ALA A 557 -16.61 7.40 37.17
C ALA A 557 -18.04 7.76 36.76
N TRP A 558 -18.70 6.85 36.02
CA TRP A 558 -20.10 6.99 35.64
C TRP A 558 -20.98 7.23 36.88
N GLY A 559 -21.57 8.42 36.99
CA GLY A 559 -22.45 8.81 38.10
C GLY A 559 -21.89 9.87 39.07
N CYS A 560 -20.63 10.29 38.93
CA CYS A 560 -20.07 11.42 39.71
C CYS A 560 -20.11 12.72 38.90
N THR A 561 -21.01 13.65 39.21
CA THR A 561 -21.13 14.92 38.46
C THR A 561 -20.39 16.10 39.08
N THR A 562 -19.90 16.00 40.32
CA THR A 562 -19.33 17.17 41.04
C THR A 562 -18.08 16.90 41.89
N ALA A 563 -17.85 15.67 42.38
CA ALA A 563 -16.56 15.22 42.92
C ALA A 563 -16.58 13.70 43.16
N CYS A 564 -15.68 12.99 42.47
CA CYS A 564 -14.96 11.86 43.04
C CYS A 564 -13.48 11.99 42.64
#